data_AF-A0A2I0V1L1-F1
#
_entry.id   AF-A0A2I0V1L1-F1
#
_cell.length_a   1.000
_cell.length_b   1.000
_cell.length_c   1.000
_cell.angle_alpha   90.00
_cell.angle_beta   90.00
_cell.angle_gamma   90.00
#
_symmetry.space_group_name_H-M   'P 1'
#
loop_
_entity.id
_entity.type
_entity.pdbx_description
1 polymer ?
#
loop_
_entity_poly.entity_id
_entity_poly.type
_entity_poly.pdbx_seq_one_letter_code
_entity_poly.pdbx_strand_id
1 'polypeptide(L)'
;MKELFPKQHVMGFGFSLLLTIVALAVVKFDMSLNMAFGILLVTALAQATVQLVLFMHIGESEDKKTLYTTILYSVFVGVVTIIGTLFAMIWGYN
;
A
#
# COMPACT_ATOMS: atom_id res chain seq x y z
N MET A 1 -20.00 -25.06 5.92
CA MET A 1 -19.01 -24.58 6.90
C MET A 1 -17.59 -24.38 6.35
N LYS A 2 -17.13 -25.13 5.34
CA LYS A 2 -15.80 -24.92 4.71
C LYS A 2 -15.73 -23.76 3.70
N GLU A 3 -16.87 -23.19 3.29
CA GLU A 3 -16.95 -22.08 2.32
C GLU A 3 -17.29 -20.71 2.93
N LEU A 4 -17.54 -20.63 4.23
CA LEU A 4 -17.93 -19.37 4.89
C LEU A 4 -16.73 -18.48 5.24
N PHE A 5 -15.51 -19.03 5.20
CA PHE A 5 -14.27 -18.28 5.43
C PHE A 5 -13.24 -18.65 4.37
N PRO A 6 -13.22 -17.95 3.23
CA PRO A 6 -12.15 -18.08 2.25
C PRO A 6 -10.80 -17.82 2.94
N LYS A 7 -9.97 -18.87 3.01
CA LYS A 7 -8.70 -18.87 3.76
C LYS A 7 -7.75 -17.76 3.30
N GLN A 8 -7.79 -17.39 2.02
CA GLN A 8 -6.97 -16.30 1.45
C GLN A 8 -7.34 -14.94 2.04
N HIS A 9 -8.63 -14.64 2.20
CA HIS A 9 -9.06 -13.38 2.81
C HIS A 9 -8.75 -13.30 4.31
N VAL A 10 -8.92 -14.41 5.05
CA VAL A 10 -8.58 -14.45 6.48
C VAL A 10 -7.08 -14.24 6.69
N MET A 11 -6.24 -14.85 5.83
CA MET A 11 -4.80 -14.69 5.89
C MET A 11 -4.38 -13.25 5.52
N GLY A 12 -4.98 -12.65 4.49
CA GLY A 12 -4.73 -11.26 4.12
C GLY A 12 -5.16 -10.26 5.18
N PHE A 13 -6.30 -10.51 5.83
CA PHE A 13 -6.76 -9.72 6.96
C PHE A 13 -5.81 -9.80 8.16
N GLY A 14 -5.35 -11.00 8.52
CA GLY A 14 -4.38 -11.19 9.59
C GLY A 14 -3.06 -10.47 9.33
N PHE A 15 -2.54 -10.54 8.10
CA PHE A 15 -1.30 -9.86 7.71
C PHE A 15 -1.44 -8.33 7.72
N SER A 16 -2.58 -7.82 7.25
CA SER A 16 -2.88 -6.39 7.29
C SER A 16 -3.05 -5.88 8.74
N LEU A 17 -3.68 -6.67 9.62
CA LEU A 17 -3.79 -6.32 11.03
C LEU A 17 -2.40 -6.21 11.68
N LEU A 18 -1.52 -7.19 11.41
CA LEU A 18 -0.17 -7.21 11.95
C LEU A 18 0.66 -6.01 11.50
N LEU A 19 0.66 -5.70 10.20
CA LEU A 19 1.38 -4.53 9.67
C LEU A 19 0.86 -3.21 10.27
N THR A 20 -0.44 -3.11 10.51
CA THR A 20 -1.05 -1.92 11.13
C THR A 20 -0.64 -1.78 12.59
N ILE A 21 -0.60 -2.88 13.35
CA ILE A 21 -0.14 -2.87 14.74
C ILE A 21 1.33 -2.44 14.81
N VAL A 22 2.19 -2.92 13.89
CA VAL A 22 3.59 -2.48 13.82
C VAL A 22 3.70 -0.98 13.55
N ALA A 23 2.93 -0.45 12.60
CA ALA A 23 2.92 0.99 12.32
C ALA A 23 2.44 1.82 13.52
N LEU A 24 1.39 1.36 14.22
CA LEU A 24 0.89 2.02 15.43
C LEU A 24 1.88 1.95 16.59
N ALA A 25 2.62 0.86 16.73
CA ALA A 25 3.69 0.74 17.70
C ALA A 25 4.76 1.80 17.46
N VAL A 26 5.22 1.98 16.21
CA VAL A 26 6.23 3.00 15.85
C VAL A 26 5.80 4.42 16.22
N VAL A 27 4.50 4.73 16.12
CA VAL A 27 3.97 6.05 16.50
C VAL A 27 3.85 6.21 18.03
N LYS A 28 3.62 5.11 18.76
CA LYS A 28 3.49 5.14 20.23
C LYS A 28 4.83 5.07 20.96
N PHE A 29 5.83 4.43 20.37
CA PHE A 29 7.18 4.40 20.91
C PHE A 29 7.95 5.63 20.45
N ASP A 30 8.67 6.26 21.37
CA ASP A 30 9.48 7.46 21.11
C ASP A 30 10.77 7.07 20.37
N MET A 31 10.64 6.80 19.08
CA MET A 31 11.75 6.46 18.18
C MET A 31 12.27 7.71 17.46
N SER A 32 13.52 7.67 17.00
CA SER A 32 14.06 8.77 16.20
C SER A 32 13.29 8.94 14.88
N LEU A 33 13.12 10.19 14.43
CA LEU A 33 12.32 10.52 13.24
C LEU A 33 12.75 9.72 12.00
N ASN A 34 14.06 9.56 11.79
CA ASN A 34 14.61 8.81 10.65
C ASN A 34 14.23 7.32 10.71
N MET A 35 14.28 6.72 11.91
CA MET A 35 13.95 5.30 12.09
C MET A 35 12.43 5.10 11.96
N ALA A 36 11.64 5.96 12.59
CA ALA A 36 10.18 5.92 12.50
C ALA A 36 9.70 6.06 11.05
N PHE A 37 10.23 7.04 10.31
CA PHE A 37 9.87 7.27 8.92
C PHE A 37 10.24 6.07 8.02
N GLY A 38 11.42 5.48 8.23
CA GLY A 38 11.83 4.27 7.51
C GLY A 38 10.88 3.10 7.72
N ILE A 39 10.50 2.81 8.96
CA ILE A 39 9.58 1.71 9.28
C ILE A 39 8.17 2.00 8.74
N LEU A 40 7.67 3.23 8.88
CA LEU A 40 6.35 3.62 8.37
C LEU A 40 6.27 3.52 6.84
N LEU A 41 7.33 3.93 6.13
CA LEU A 41 7.38 3.82 4.67
C LEU A 41 7.36 2.35 4.21
N VAL A 42 8.17 1.49 4.84
CA VAL A 42 8.23 0.06 4.50
C VAL A 42 6.89 -0.63 4.81
N THR A 43 6.31 -0.38 5.98
CA THR A 43 5.01 -0.96 6.36
C THR A 43 3.88 -0.47 5.47
N ALA A 44 3.90 0.79 5.02
CA ALA A 44 2.93 1.33 4.07
C ALA A 44 3.02 0.66 2.69
N LEU A 45 4.22 0.45 2.15
CA LEU A 45 4.42 -0.25 0.87
C LEU A 45 4.01 -1.73 0.96
N ALA A 46 4.34 -2.39 2.08
CA ALA A 46 3.90 -3.75 2.35
C ALA A 46 2.36 -3.85 2.42
N GLN A 47 1.70 -2.88 3.06
CA GLN A 47 0.24 -2.81 3.12
C GLN A 47 -0.41 -2.63 1.75
N ALA A 48 0.12 -1.72 0.93
CA ALA A 48 -0.37 -1.53 -0.44
C ALA A 48 -0.27 -2.84 -1.24
N THR A 49 0.81 -3.59 -1.06
CA THR A 49 1.01 -4.88 -1.73
C THR A 49 0.01 -5.93 -1.26
N VAL A 50 -0.21 -6.06 0.05
CA VAL A 50 -1.20 -6.96 0.64
C VAL A 50 -2.60 -6.65 0.11
N GLN A 51 -2.97 -5.38 -0.01
CA GLN A 51 -4.25 -4.97 -0.59
C GLN A 51 -4.38 -5.36 -2.07
N LEU A 52 -3.35 -5.09 -2.87
CA LEU A 52 -3.37 -5.42 -4.30
C LEU A 52 -3.41 -6.94 -4.56
N VAL A 53 -2.72 -7.74 -3.75
CA VAL A 53 -2.59 -9.19 -3.99
C VAL A 53 -3.69 -10.00 -3.31
N LEU A 54 -4.01 -9.74 -2.04
CA LEU A 54 -4.91 -10.58 -1.23
C LEU A 54 -6.36 -10.08 -1.19
N PHE A 55 -6.60 -8.79 -1.43
CA PHE A 55 -7.96 -8.24 -1.44
C PHE A 55 -8.47 -7.97 -2.85
N MET A 56 -7.59 -7.51 -3.75
CA MET A 56 -7.94 -7.31 -5.16
C MET A 56 -7.86 -8.56 -6.03
N HIS A 57 -7.39 -9.70 -5.50
CA HIS A 57 -7.26 -10.99 -6.22
C HIS A 57 -6.73 -10.85 -7.66
N ILE A 58 -5.80 -9.93 -7.85
CA ILE A 58 -5.36 -9.48 -9.17
C ILE A 58 -4.74 -10.62 -10.01
N GLY A 59 -4.26 -11.66 -9.30
CA GLY A 59 -3.63 -12.84 -9.87
C GLY A 59 -4.58 -13.99 -10.16
N GLU A 60 -5.90 -13.86 -9.98
CA GLU A 60 -6.88 -14.93 -10.22
C GLU A 60 -7.82 -14.64 -11.40
N SER A 61 -7.92 -13.38 -11.83
CA SER A 61 -8.73 -12.95 -12.98
C SER A 61 -8.20 -13.49 -14.31
N GLU A 62 -9.06 -13.69 -15.32
CA GLU A 62 -8.62 -14.14 -16.66
C GLU A 62 -7.73 -13.08 -17.36
N ASP A 63 -8.00 -11.79 -17.09
CA ASP A 63 -7.30 -10.63 -17.66
C ASP A 63 -6.18 -10.06 -16.77
N LYS A 64 -5.37 -10.92 -16.15
CA LYS A 64 -4.29 -10.50 -15.21
C LYS A 64 -3.40 -9.42 -15.80
N LYS A 65 -2.94 -9.61 -17.05
CA LYS A 65 -2.01 -8.68 -17.71
C LYS A 65 -2.60 -7.27 -17.85
N THR A 66 -3.84 -7.18 -18.30
CA THR A 66 -4.55 -5.91 -18.45
C THR A 66 -4.70 -5.22 -17.10
N LEU A 67 -5.10 -5.96 -16.06
CA LEU A 67 -5.31 -5.41 -14.73
C LEU A 67 -3.99 -4.91 -14.10
N TYR A 68 -2.90 -5.67 -14.23
CA TYR A 68 -1.56 -5.23 -13.81
C TYR A 68 -1.11 -3.96 -14.55
N THR A 69 -1.34 -3.86 -15.85
CA THR A 69 -0.99 -2.64 -16.61
C THR A 69 -1.83 -1.44 -16.19
N THR A 70 -3.12 -1.63 -15.90
CA THR A 70 -3.99 -0.55 -15.43
C THR A 70 -3.58 -0.03 -14.06
N ILE A 71 -3.19 -0.92 -13.13
CA ILE A 71 -2.73 -0.49 -11.80
C ILE A 71 -1.37 0.20 -11.89
N LEU A 72 -0.45 -0.33 -12.71
CA LEU A 72 0.83 0.35 -12.91
C LEU A 72 0.63 1.75 -13.50
N TYR A 73 -0.28 1.88 -14.48
CA TYR A 73 -0.64 3.16 -15.07
C TYR A 73 -1.29 4.11 -14.05
N SER A 74 -2.20 3.62 -13.19
CA SER A 74 -2.85 4.46 -12.18
C SER A 74 -1.87 4.95 -11.12
N VAL A 75 -0.93 4.10 -10.68
CA VAL A 75 0.16 4.49 -9.78
C VAL A 75 1.06 5.52 -10.45
N PHE A 76 1.43 5.32 -11.72
CA PHE A 76 2.24 6.29 -12.47
C PHE A 76 1.57 7.66 -12.55
N VAL A 77 0.29 7.71 -12.95
CA VAL A 77 -0.48 8.96 -13.02
C VAL A 77 -0.52 9.62 -11.65
N GLY A 78 -0.81 8.87 -10.58
CA GLY A 78 -0.84 9.41 -9.21
C GLY A 78 0.49 10.01 -8.77
N VAL A 79 1.61 9.32 -9.04
CA VAL A 79 2.96 9.81 -8.71
C VAL A 79 3.29 11.07 -9.51
N VAL A 80 3.05 11.07 -10.82
CA VAL A 80 3.29 12.23 -11.69
C VAL A 80 2.45 13.42 -11.27
N THR A 81 1.18 13.21 -10.90
CA THR A 81 0.34 14.27 -10.36
C THR A 81 0.92 14.82 -9.06
N ILE A 82 1.22 13.99 -8.06
CA ILE A 82 1.75 14.47 -6.77
C ILE A 82 3.05 15.26 -6.95
N ILE A 83 4.03 14.69 -7.67
CA ILE A 83 5.32 15.34 -7.89
C ILE A 83 5.17 16.59 -8.76
N GLY A 84 4.34 16.53 -9.81
CA GLY A 84 4.08 17.66 -10.70
C GLY A 84 3.46 18.84 -9.96
N THR A 85 2.47 18.60 -9.09
CA THR A 85 1.85 19.67 -8.29
C THR A 85 2.84 20.23 -7.27
N LEU A 86 3.61 19.38 -6.58
CA LEU A 86 4.65 19.83 -5.64
C LEU A 86 5.71 20.69 -6.35
N PHE A 87 6.15 20.26 -7.52
CA PHE A 87 7.10 21.02 -8.34
C PHE A 87 6.52 22.37 -8.78
N ALA A 88 5.27 22.39 -9.25
CA ALA A 88 4.59 23.62 -9.63
C ALA A 88 4.41 24.59 -8.46
N MET A 89 4.10 24.09 -7.25
CA MET A 89 3.98 24.92 -6.04
C MET A 89 5.32 25.51 -5.60
N ILE A 90 6.41 24.73 -5.69
CA ILE A 90 7.76 25.19 -5.34
C ILE A 90 8.25 26.21 -6.38
N TRP A 91 8.01 25.98 -7.68
CA TRP A 91 8.51 26.85 -8.74
C TRP A 91 7.64 28.10 -8.96
N GLY A 92 6.33 27.98 -8.82
CA GLY A 92 5.37 29.07 -9.11
C GLY A 92 5.17 30.07 -7.96
N TYR A 93 5.65 29.77 -6.75
CA TYR A 93 5.53 30.64 -5.57
C TYR A 93 6.91 31.06 -5.01
N ASN A 94 7.95 31.01 -5.84
CA ASN A 94 9.27 31.62 -5.58
C ASN A 94 9.37 32.99 -6.24
#